data_AF-A0AAU9IJ68-F1
#
_entry.id   AF-A0AAU9IJ68-F1
#
_cell.length_a   1.000
_cell.length_b   1.000
_cell.length_c   1.000
_cell.angle_alpha   90.00
_cell.angle_beta   90.00
_cell.angle_gamma   90.00
#
_symmetry.space_group_name_H-M   'P 1'
#
loop_
_entity.id
_entity.type
_entity.pdbx_description
1 polymer ?
#
loop_
_entity_poly.entity_id
_entity_poly.type
_entity_poly.pdbx_seq_one_letter_code
_entity_poly.pdbx_strand_id
1 'polypeptide(L)'
;MGNISVRTLSYSLLKTEDVAIELEELKVAPQHDDPSPRALSSVISVLINSGDSIKALQILEQFTPDLAFPGSEVYLILSSQAFIDLIRENSVIEALELAQKLLSQYKESTIKVWNYINQEFCEIKINEIMGLLCYVSPIESVLGYLLNEKQREKVAEIVNLRLNPEDEKKSYFCNAGKIWKCLKKKSK
;
A
#
# COMPACT_ATOMS: atom_id res chain seq x y z
N MET A 1 28.32 16.62 -12.53
CA MET A 1 27.71 15.29 -12.72
C MET A 1 27.56 14.69 -11.34
N GLY A 2 26.39 14.86 -10.72
CA GLY A 2 26.14 14.43 -9.34
C GLY A 2 25.70 12.98 -9.32
N ASN A 3 26.53 12.10 -8.75
CA ASN A 3 26.17 10.71 -8.47
C ASN A 3 25.05 10.69 -7.43
N ILE A 4 23.85 10.29 -7.84
CA ILE A 4 22.79 9.90 -6.92
C ILE A 4 23.18 8.52 -6.40
N SER A 5 23.70 8.49 -5.17
CA SER A 5 23.93 7.27 -4.42
C SER A 5 22.57 6.64 -4.12
N VAL A 6 22.18 5.66 -4.94
CA VAL A 6 21.05 4.77 -4.66
C VAL A 6 21.46 3.96 -3.43
N ARG A 7 21.00 4.39 -2.25
CA ARG A 7 21.09 3.58 -1.04
C ARG A 7 20.12 2.42 -1.21
N THR A 8 20.60 1.33 -1.77
CA THR A 8 19.89 0.05 -1.78
C THR A 8 19.64 -0.32 -0.32
N LEU A 9 18.38 -0.24 0.12
CA LEU A 9 17.97 -0.69 1.45
C LEU A 9 18.04 -2.22 1.45
N SER A 10 19.20 -2.78 1.78
CA SER A 10 19.33 -4.23 2.00
C SER A 10 18.45 -4.61 3.20
N TYR A 11 17.38 -5.37 2.96
CA TYR A 11 16.57 -6.01 4.00
C TYR A 11 17.34 -7.23 4.55
N SER A 12 18.50 -6.97 5.16
CA SER A 12 19.46 -7.98 5.60
C SER A 12 19.05 -8.77 6.85
N LEU A 13 17.88 -8.52 7.43
CA LEU A 13 17.38 -9.22 8.62
C LEU A 13 16.14 -10.10 8.39
N LEU A 14 15.51 -10.06 7.20
CA LEU A 14 14.56 -11.10 6.76
C LEU A 14 15.29 -12.37 6.26
N LYS A 15 16.53 -12.58 6.71
CA LYS A 15 17.39 -13.69 6.32
C LYS A 15 17.28 -14.84 7.32
N THR A 16 16.23 -15.63 7.19
CA THR A 16 16.48 -17.07 7.08
C THR A 16 16.67 -17.36 5.59
N GLU A 17 17.61 -18.25 5.28
CA GLU A 17 18.31 -18.37 3.99
C GLU A 17 17.45 -18.80 2.78
N ASP A 18 16.12 -18.70 2.86
CA ASP A 18 15.18 -19.18 1.84
C ASP A 18 14.40 -18.08 1.10
N VAL A 19 14.65 -16.79 1.38
CA VAL A 19 13.94 -15.67 0.72
C VAL A 19 14.91 -14.72 0.00
N ALA A 20 15.94 -15.28 -0.63
CA ALA A 20 16.40 -14.72 -1.89
C ALA A 20 15.44 -15.20 -2.97
N ILE A 21 14.19 -14.69 -2.95
CA ILE A 21 13.26 -14.95 -4.04
C ILE A 21 13.82 -14.24 -5.25
N GLU A 22 14.42 -15.02 -6.15
CA GLU A 22 14.68 -14.61 -7.52
C GLU A 22 13.38 -13.97 -8.03
N LEU A 23 13.46 -12.72 -8.49
CA LEU A 23 12.34 -12.00 -9.13
C LEU A 23 11.70 -12.81 -10.30
N GLU A 24 12.31 -13.93 -10.69
CA GLU A 24 11.86 -14.92 -11.67
C GLU A 24 10.63 -15.74 -11.25
N GLU A 25 10.30 -15.88 -9.95
CA GLU A 25 9.15 -16.70 -9.54
C GLU A 25 7.78 -15.98 -9.63
N LEU A 26 7.78 -14.68 -9.88
CA LEU A 26 6.56 -13.96 -10.22
C LEU A 26 6.46 -13.84 -11.75
N LYS A 27 5.52 -14.58 -12.35
CA LYS A 27 5.05 -14.35 -13.75
C LYS A 27 4.50 -12.93 -14.02
N VAL A 28 4.57 -12.05 -13.02
CA VAL A 28 3.95 -10.72 -12.95
C VAL A 28 5.02 -9.63 -12.80
N ALA A 29 6.30 -9.94 -12.57
CA ALA A 29 7.33 -8.91 -12.52
C ALA A 29 7.52 -8.25 -13.90
N PRO A 30 7.74 -6.92 -13.95
CA PRO A 30 8.01 -6.24 -15.22
C PRO A 30 9.28 -6.80 -15.87
N GLN A 31 9.14 -7.43 -17.05
CA GLN A 31 10.27 -8.02 -17.80
C GLN A 31 11.13 -6.98 -18.54
N HIS A 32 10.94 -5.70 -18.27
CA HIS A 32 11.65 -4.59 -18.89
C HIS A 32 12.31 -3.74 -17.82
N ASP A 33 13.53 -3.26 -18.10
CA ASP A 33 14.31 -2.39 -17.20
C ASP A 33 13.58 -1.06 -16.88
N ASP A 34 12.63 -0.66 -17.70
CA ASP A 34 11.77 0.52 -17.51
C ASP A 34 10.30 0.19 -17.85
N PRO A 35 9.51 -0.33 -16.89
CA PRO A 35 8.12 -0.65 -17.12
C PRO A 35 7.25 0.60 -17.22
N SER A 36 6.29 0.58 -18.14
CA SER A 36 5.29 1.66 -18.21
C SER A 36 4.56 1.84 -16.86
N PRO A 37 4.18 3.07 -16.47
CA PRO A 37 3.48 3.33 -15.20
C PRO A 37 2.21 2.50 -15.00
N ARG A 38 1.49 2.18 -16.09
CA ARG A 38 0.30 1.32 -16.06
C ARG A 38 0.65 -0.13 -15.75
N ALA A 39 1.71 -0.67 -16.36
CA ALA A 39 2.18 -2.01 -16.06
C ALA A 39 2.63 -2.10 -14.61
N LEU A 40 3.46 -1.14 -14.17
CA LEU A 40 3.94 -1.06 -12.79
C LEU A 40 2.79 -1.01 -11.77
N SER A 41 1.80 -0.14 -12.01
CA SER A 41 0.64 -0.05 -11.14
C SER A 41 -0.20 -1.32 -11.13
N SER A 42 -0.36 -2.01 -12.26
CA SER A 42 -1.09 -3.28 -12.30
C SER A 42 -0.40 -4.32 -11.42
N VAL A 43 0.93 -4.42 -11.49
CA VAL A 43 1.73 -5.35 -10.69
C VAL A 43 1.61 -5.02 -9.20
N ILE A 44 1.81 -3.75 -8.84
CA ILE A 44 1.71 -3.28 -7.45
C ILE A 44 0.31 -3.55 -6.89
N SER A 45 -0.75 -3.26 -7.64
CA SER A 45 -2.13 -3.53 -7.18
C SER A 45 -2.39 -5.02 -7.00
N VAL A 46 -1.85 -5.89 -7.85
CA VAL A 46 -1.97 -7.35 -7.68
C VAL A 46 -1.29 -7.81 -6.39
N LEU A 47 -0.07 -7.34 -6.14
CA LEU A 47 0.69 -7.68 -4.93
C LEU A 47 0.00 -7.18 -3.65
N ILE A 48 -0.50 -5.95 -3.64
CA ILE A 48 -1.26 -5.42 -2.50
C ILE A 48 -2.50 -6.28 -2.24
N ASN A 49 -3.25 -6.62 -3.29
CA ASN A 49 -4.47 -7.41 -3.14
C ASN A 49 -4.21 -8.86 -2.69
N SER A 50 -3.08 -9.45 -3.09
CA SER A 50 -2.66 -10.79 -2.65
C SER A 50 -2.09 -10.84 -1.23
N GLY A 51 -1.84 -9.69 -0.60
CA GLY A 51 -1.19 -9.60 0.72
C GLY A 51 0.34 -9.50 0.65
N ASP A 52 0.94 -9.49 -0.54
CA ASP A 52 2.37 -9.32 -0.75
C ASP A 52 2.81 -7.84 -0.72
N SER A 53 2.31 -7.05 0.24
CA SER A 53 2.57 -5.59 0.28
C SER A 53 4.04 -5.22 0.49
N ILE A 54 4.85 -6.11 1.08
CA ILE A 54 6.30 -5.93 1.17
C ILE A 54 6.94 -5.92 -0.23
N LYS A 55 6.55 -6.85 -1.09
CA LYS A 55 7.04 -6.91 -2.48
C LYS A 55 6.56 -5.70 -3.27
N ALA A 56 5.30 -5.28 -3.05
CA ALA A 56 4.78 -4.06 -3.64
C ALA A 56 5.62 -2.83 -3.26
N LEU A 57 6.05 -2.72 -2.00
CA LEU A 57 6.92 -1.65 -1.53
C LEU A 57 8.29 -1.68 -2.20
N GLN A 58 8.91 -2.86 -2.34
CA GLN A 58 10.20 -3.02 -3.01
C GLN A 58 10.12 -2.59 -4.49
N ILE A 59 9.06 -2.99 -5.19
CA ILE A 59 8.83 -2.57 -6.58
C ILE A 59 8.62 -1.05 -6.66
N LEU A 60 7.86 -0.46 -5.73
CA LEU A 60 7.64 0.98 -5.68
C LEU A 60 8.97 1.74 -5.47
N GLU A 61 9.81 1.29 -4.53
CA GLU A 61 11.14 1.85 -4.24
C GLU A 61 12.09 1.75 -5.44
N GLN A 62 12.05 0.65 -6.18
CA GLN A 62 12.93 0.41 -7.32
C GLN A 62 12.57 1.26 -8.54
N PHE A 63 11.28 1.31 -8.90
CA PHE A 63 10.85 1.87 -10.18
C PHE A 63 10.24 3.27 -10.06
N THR A 64 9.84 3.69 -8.86
CA THR A 64 9.20 5.00 -8.62
C THR A 64 9.76 5.67 -7.35
N PRO A 65 11.07 5.98 -7.31
CA PRO A 65 11.71 6.59 -6.13
C PRO A 65 11.07 7.92 -5.71
N ASP A 66 10.51 8.67 -6.66
CA ASP A 66 9.79 9.93 -6.40
C ASP A 66 8.50 9.75 -5.60
N LEU A 67 7.90 8.55 -5.61
CA LEU A 67 6.73 8.21 -4.82
C LEU A 67 7.10 7.37 -3.58
N ALA A 68 8.27 6.75 -3.58
CA ALA A 68 8.75 5.88 -2.51
C ALA A 68 9.71 6.57 -1.52
N PHE A 69 9.90 7.89 -1.60
CA PHE A 69 10.75 8.57 -0.63
C PHE A 69 10.18 8.44 0.79
N PRO A 70 11.03 8.23 1.81
CA PRO A 70 10.56 8.08 3.19
C PRO A 70 9.70 9.27 3.64
N GLY A 71 8.49 8.97 4.11
CA GLY A 71 7.53 9.97 4.58
C GLY A 71 6.56 10.48 3.52
N SER A 72 6.67 10.03 2.26
CA SER A 72 5.63 10.27 1.27
C SER A 72 4.32 9.59 1.70
N GLU A 73 3.17 10.15 1.30
CA GLU A 73 1.86 9.57 1.62
C GLU A 73 1.74 8.12 1.11
N VAL A 74 2.19 7.85 -0.11
CA VAL A 74 2.15 6.51 -0.73
C VAL A 74 3.06 5.54 0.02
N TYR A 75 4.26 5.98 0.38
CA TYR A 75 5.22 5.19 1.14
C TYR A 75 4.66 4.79 2.51
N LEU A 76 4.08 5.75 3.24
CA LEU A 76 3.52 5.51 4.57
C LEU A 76 2.28 4.61 4.52
N ILE A 77 1.40 4.81 3.54
CA ILE A 77 0.23 3.95 3.33
C ILE A 77 0.68 2.52 3.03
N LEU A 78 1.63 2.33 2.11
CA LEU A 78 2.07 0.99 1.70
C LEU A 78 2.89 0.29 2.79
N SER A 79 3.75 1.02 3.49
CA SER A 79 4.49 0.49 4.65
C SER A 79 3.53 0.08 5.78
N SER A 80 2.48 0.87 6.01
CA SER A 80 1.44 0.53 6.99
C SER A 80 0.61 -0.68 6.55
N GLN A 81 0.32 -0.82 5.25
CA GLN A 81 -0.36 -2.01 4.73
C GLN A 81 0.51 -3.27 4.88
N ALA A 82 1.81 -3.18 4.57
CA ALA A 82 2.74 -4.27 4.77
C ALA A 82 2.82 -4.72 6.24
N PHE A 83 2.83 -3.76 7.18
CA PHE A 83 2.71 -4.06 8.59
C PHE A 83 1.40 -4.79 8.93
N ILE A 84 0.25 -4.30 8.46
CA ILE A 84 -1.06 -4.91 8.69
C ILE A 84 -1.13 -6.33 8.12
N ASP A 85 -0.52 -6.58 6.96
CA ASP A 85 -0.48 -7.90 6.33
C ASP A 85 0.32 -8.89 7.18
N LEU A 86 1.47 -8.50 7.73
CA LEU A 86 2.24 -9.33 8.67
C LEU A 86 1.45 -9.66 9.95
N ILE A 87 0.69 -8.69 10.49
CA ILE A 87 -0.21 -8.95 11.64
C ILE A 87 -1.28 -9.97 11.26
N ARG A 88 -1.85 -9.88 10.04
CA ARG A 88 -2.85 -10.83 9.57
C ARG A 88 -2.30 -12.25 9.44
N GLU A 89 -1.03 -12.38 9.05
CA GLU A 89 -0.32 -13.65 8.94
C GLU A 89 0.20 -14.19 10.27
N ASN A 90 -0.02 -13.46 11.37
CA ASN A 90 0.52 -13.77 12.70
C ASN A 90 2.06 -13.77 12.76
N SER A 91 2.70 -13.06 11.82
CA SER A 91 4.15 -12.82 11.72
C SER A 91 4.55 -11.64 12.60
N VAL A 92 4.39 -11.81 13.92
CA VAL A 92 4.48 -10.71 14.91
C VAL A 92 5.89 -10.12 15.00
N ILE A 93 6.92 -10.95 14.87
CA ILE A 93 8.32 -10.51 14.98
C ILE A 93 8.70 -9.66 13.76
N GLU A 94 8.35 -10.12 12.57
CA GLU A 94 8.55 -9.44 11.31
C GLU A 94 7.78 -8.10 11.30
N ALA A 95 6.55 -8.09 11.81
CA ALA A 95 5.76 -6.88 11.95
C ALA A 95 6.44 -5.86 12.89
N LEU A 96 6.99 -6.32 14.02
CA LEU A 96 7.72 -5.47 14.95
C LEU A 96 8.98 -4.88 14.30
N GLU A 97 9.76 -5.69 13.61
CA GLU A 97 10.99 -5.24 12.91
C GLU A 97 10.66 -4.22 11.82
N LEU A 98 9.63 -4.48 11.01
CA LEU A 98 9.17 -3.56 9.98
C LEU A 98 8.72 -2.24 10.61
N ALA A 99 7.92 -2.29 11.69
CA ALA A 99 7.47 -1.09 12.37
C ALA A 99 8.64 -0.27 12.93
N GLN A 100 9.63 -0.90 13.55
CA GLN A 100 10.82 -0.23 14.05
C GLN A 100 11.60 0.45 12.91
N LYS A 101 11.76 -0.23 11.78
CA LYS A 101 12.57 0.25 10.65
C LYS A 101 11.87 1.34 9.83
N LEU A 102 10.59 1.16 9.50
CA LEU A 102 9.89 1.99 8.50
C LEU A 102 8.88 2.96 9.11
N LEU A 103 8.28 2.63 10.26
CA LEU A 103 7.12 3.36 10.81
C LEU A 103 7.46 4.20 12.05
N SER A 104 8.44 3.79 12.85
CA SER A 104 8.73 4.39 14.17
C SER A 104 9.00 5.90 14.13
N GLN A 105 9.71 6.37 13.11
CA GLN A 105 10.02 7.79 12.90
C GLN A 105 8.79 8.63 12.50
N TYR A 106 7.71 7.99 12.06
CA TYR A 106 6.47 8.60 11.60
C TYR A 106 5.29 8.35 12.54
N LYS A 107 5.54 7.93 13.78
CA LYS A 107 4.49 7.54 14.75
C LYS A 107 3.35 8.57 14.93
N GLU A 108 3.65 9.87 14.81
CA GLU A 108 2.66 10.95 14.93
C GLU A 108 2.00 11.35 13.60
N SER A 109 2.52 10.86 12.47
CA SER A 109 1.93 11.09 11.15
C SER A 109 0.61 10.33 11.03
N THR A 110 -0.34 10.94 10.33
CA THR A 110 -1.62 10.33 10.00
C THR A 110 -1.63 9.82 8.56
N ILE A 111 -2.31 8.71 8.34
CA ILE A 111 -2.61 8.20 7.00
C ILE A 111 -4.12 7.97 6.85
N LYS A 112 -4.59 7.97 5.61
CA LYS A 112 -5.97 7.62 5.29
C LYS A 112 -6.12 6.11 5.22
N VAL A 113 -7.08 5.58 5.96
CA VAL A 113 -7.46 4.16 5.95
C VAL A 113 -8.95 4.02 5.68
N TRP A 114 -9.36 2.88 5.13
CA TRP A 114 -10.76 2.59 4.87
C TRP A 114 -11.39 1.94 6.10
N ASN A 115 -12.33 2.65 6.72
CA ASN A 115 -13.14 2.08 7.78
C ASN A 115 -14.31 1.33 7.15
N TYR A 116 -14.21 0.00 7.08
CA TYR A 116 -15.27 -0.82 6.49
C TYR A 116 -16.59 -0.78 7.29
N ILE A 117 -16.53 -0.50 8.59
CA ILE A 117 -17.72 -0.44 9.45
C ILE A 117 -18.55 0.79 9.08
N ASN A 118 -17.89 1.94 8.94
CA ASN A 118 -18.53 3.21 8.63
C ASN A 118 -18.67 3.50 7.12
N GLN A 119 -18.03 2.68 6.26
CA GLN A 119 -17.99 2.86 4.80
C GLN A 119 -17.39 4.22 4.38
N GLU A 120 -16.35 4.67 5.08
CA GLU A 120 -15.69 5.95 4.82
C GLU A 120 -14.17 5.88 5.03
N PHE A 121 -13.46 6.87 4.49
CA PHE A 121 -12.05 7.06 4.83
C PHE A 121 -11.93 7.83 6.15
N CYS A 122 -11.09 7.33 7.05
CA CYS A 122 -10.71 8.04 8.25
C CYS A 122 -9.19 8.23 8.30
N GLU A 123 -8.77 9.24 9.07
CA GLU A 123 -7.36 9.43 9.39
C GLU A 123 -7.03 8.65 10.67
N ILE A 124 -5.92 7.93 10.64
CA ILE A 124 -5.41 7.20 11.79
C ILE A 124 -3.92 7.50 11.93
N LYS A 125 -3.44 7.62 13.16
CA LYS A 125 -2.00 7.77 13.40
C LYS A 125 -1.28 6.44 13.17
N ILE A 126 -0.05 6.52 12.68
CA ILE A 126 0.81 5.34 12.53
C ILE A 126 1.02 4.63 13.88
N ASN A 127 1.13 5.38 15.00
CA ASN A 127 1.22 4.78 16.33
C ASN A 127 -0.02 3.95 16.70
N GLU A 128 -1.22 4.37 16.26
CA GLU A 128 -2.43 3.60 16.51
C GLU A 128 -2.41 2.30 15.69
N ILE A 129 -2.00 2.36 14.41
CA ILE A 129 -1.82 1.16 13.58
C ILE A 129 -0.83 0.20 14.24
N MET A 130 0.33 0.70 14.69
CA MET A 130 1.33 -0.11 15.42
C MET A 130 0.77 -0.75 16.69
N GLY A 131 -0.23 -0.14 17.31
CA GLY A 131 -0.96 -0.68 18.46
C GLY A 131 -1.67 -2.01 18.18
N LEU A 132 -1.85 -2.42 16.92
CA LEU A 132 -2.34 -3.76 16.56
C LEU A 132 -1.50 -4.89 17.20
N LEU A 133 -0.19 -4.68 17.39
CA LEU A 133 0.71 -5.64 18.04
C LEU A 133 0.37 -5.92 19.51
N CYS A 134 -0.33 -4.99 20.16
CA CYS A 134 -0.64 -5.09 21.58
C CYS A 134 -1.87 -5.96 21.86
N TYR A 135 -2.61 -6.35 20.82
CA TYR A 135 -3.81 -7.18 20.98
C TYR A 135 -3.48 -8.66 20.84
N VAL A 136 -4.02 -9.46 21.76
CA VAL A 136 -3.96 -10.92 21.67
C VAL A 136 -4.72 -11.44 20.45
N SER A 137 -5.86 -10.82 20.14
CA SER A 137 -6.64 -11.07 18.93
C SER A 137 -6.84 -9.74 18.18
N PRO A 138 -5.93 -9.37 17.25
CA PRO A 138 -6.00 -8.09 16.55
C PRO A 138 -7.31 -7.89 15.77
N ILE A 139 -7.91 -8.96 15.25
CA ILE A 139 -9.17 -8.91 14.48
C ILE A 139 -10.39 -8.55 15.34
N GLU A 140 -10.38 -8.90 16.63
CA GLU A 140 -11.44 -8.58 17.59
C GLU A 140 -11.25 -7.19 18.24
N SER A 141 -10.14 -6.51 17.94
CA SER A 141 -9.83 -5.21 18.51
C SER A 141 -10.66 -4.09 17.88
N VAL A 142 -10.63 -2.91 18.51
CA VAL A 142 -11.21 -1.68 17.93
C VAL A 142 -10.54 -1.27 16.61
N LEU A 143 -9.34 -1.79 16.34
CA LEU A 143 -8.59 -1.60 15.10
C LEU A 143 -8.73 -2.78 14.14
N GLY A 144 -9.53 -3.79 14.49
CA GLY A 144 -9.76 -4.99 13.67
C GLY A 144 -10.29 -4.67 12.27
N TYR A 145 -10.89 -3.48 12.08
CA TYR A 145 -11.31 -3.03 10.76
C TYR A 145 -10.19 -2.85 9.75
N LEU A 146 -8.97 -2.56 10.21
CA LEU A 146 -7.78 -2.46 9.36
C LEU A 146 -7.41 -3.81 8.72
N LEU A 147 -7.75 -4.92 9.38
CA LEU A 147 -7.41 -6.27 8.92
C LEU A 147 -8.38 -6.81 7.87
N ASN A 148 -9.47 -6.10 7.57
CA ASN A 148 -10.43 -6.49 6.55
C ASN A 148 -9.81 -6.47 5.14
N GLU A 149 -10.21 -7.39 4.27
CA GLU A 149 -9.66 -7.50 2.91
C GLU A 149 -9.93 -6.26 2.06
N LYS A 150 -11.06 -5.57 2.29
CA LYS A 150 -11.38 -4.30 1.60
C LYS A 150 -10.35 -3.20 1.84
N GLN A 151 -9.59 -3.28 2.94
CA GLN A 151 -8.51 -2.34 3.19
C GLN A 151 -7.41 -2.49 2.12
N ARG A 152 -7.05 -3.72 1.71
CA ARG A 152 -6.07 -3.97 0.63
C ARG A 152 -6.56 -3.41 -0.70
N GLU A 153 -7.83 -3.65 -1.04
CA GLU A 153 -8.44 -3.12 -2.27
C GLU A 153 -8.36 -1.59 -2.33
N LYS A 154 -8.62 -0.93 -1.19
CA LYS A 154 -8.60 0.54 -1.10
C LYS A 154 -7.18 1.10 -1.12
N VAL A 155 -6.23 0.43 -0.50
CA VAL A 155 -4.81 0.80 -0.61
C VAL A 155 -4.33 0.63 -2.05
N ALA A 156 -4.67 -0.47 -2.72
CA ALA A 156 -4.33 -0.69 -4.13
C ALA A 156 -4.93 0.40 -5.03
N GLU A 157 -6.17 0.83 -4.78
CA GLU A 157 -6.83 1.93 -5.48
C GLU A 157 -6.06 3.26 -5.27
N ILE A 158 -5.74 3.62 -4.03
CA ILE A 158 -4.99 4.85 -3.72
C ILE A 158 -3.63 4.84 -4.43
N VAL A 159 -2.88 3.74 -4.32
CA VAL A 159 -1.55 3.62 -4.91
C VAL A 159 -1.63 3.73 -6.45
N ASN A 160 -2.63 3.08 -7.07
CA ASN A 160 -2.84 3.16 -8.51
C ASN A 160 -3.14 4.60 -8.97
N LEU A 161 -4.01 5.33 -8.28
CA LEU A 161 -4.33 6.72 -8.62
C LEU A 161 -3.10 7.63 -8.54
N ARG A 162 -2.19 7.38 -7.58
CA ARG A 162 -0.94 8.15 -7.46
C ARG A 162 0.10 7.79 -8.52
N LEU A 163 0.13 6.54 -8.97
CA LEU A 163 0.98 6.08 -10.08
C LEU A 163 0.44 6.54 -11.44
N ASN A 164 -0.89 6.64 -11.59
CA ASN A 164 -1.57 7.01 -12.83
C ASN A 164 -2.54 8.18 -12.61
N PRO A 165 -2.04 9.41 -12.33
CA PRO A 165 -2.89 10.56 -12.03
C PRO A 165 -3.81 10.98 -13.21
N GLU A 166 -3.51 10.53 -14.44
CA GLU A 166 -4.41 10.73 -15.57
C GLU A 166 -5.72 9.94 -15.46
N ASP A 167 -5.73 8.84 -14.71
CA ASP A 167 -6.92 8.01 -14.51
C ASP A 167 -7.83 8.59 -13.41
N GLU A 168 -7.32 9.39 -12.48
CA GLU A 168 -8.14 10.23 -11.59
C GLU A 168 -9.08 11.12 -12.40
N LYS A 169 -8.55 11.79 -13.44
CA LYS A 169 -9.33 12.72 -14.28
C LYS A 169 -10.49 12.03 -14.99
N LYS A 170 -10.31 10.79 -15.47
CA LYS A 170 -11.36 10.01 -16.15
C LYS A 170 -12.48 9.57 -15.20
N SER A 171 -12.16 9.28 -13.94
CA SER A 171 -13.14 8.91 -12.91
C SER A 171 -14.22 9.99 -12.72
N TYR A 172 -13.82 11.27 -12.69
CA TYR A 172 -14.75 12.40 -12.58
C TYR A 172 -15.68 12.55 -13.80
N PHE A 173 -15.19 12.29 -15.03
CA PHE A 173 -16.02 12.35 -16.23
C PHE A 173 -17.03 11.20 -16.33
N CYS A 174 -16.67 9.99 -15.91
CA CYS A 174 -17.58 8.84 -15.89
C CYS A 174 -18.73 9.01 -14.89
N ASN A 175 -18.47 9.62 -13.72
CA ASN A 175 -19.50 9.90 -12.73
C ASN A 175 -20.40 11.08 -13.13
N ALA A 176 -19.85 12.15 -13.71
CA ALA A 176 -20.66 13.26 -14.23
C ALA A 176 -21.61 12.81 -15.35
N GLY A 177 -21.17 11.91 -16.24
CA GLY A 177 -22.01 11.35 -17.30
C GLY A 177 -23.16 10.46 -16.80
N LYS A 178 -22.93 9.67 -15.74
CA LYS A 178 -23.98 8.87 -15.07
C LYS A 178 -24.98 9.77 -14.35
N ILE A 179 -24.51 10.80 -13.63
CA ILE A 179 -25.36 11.78 -12.94
C ILE A 179 -26.22 12.57 -13.95
N TRP A 180 -25.64 13.01 -15.07
CA TRP A 180 -26.38 13.68 -16.15
C TRP A 180 -27.46 12.80 -16.79
N LYS A 181 -27.18 11.50 -16.99
CA LYS A 181 -28.16 10.53 -17.50
C LYS A 181 -29.30 10.29 -16.51
N CYS A 182 -29.02 10.28 -15.20
CA CYS A 182 -30.04 10.18 -14.15
C CYS A 182 -30.89 11.45 -14.03
N LEU A 183 -30.30 12.64 -14.17
CA LEU A 183 -31.03 13.91 -14.14
C LEU A 183 -31.97 14.09 -15.35
N LYS A 184 -31.54 13.67 -16.54
CA LYS A 184 -32.42 13.69 -17.73
C LYS A 184 -33.59 12.70 -17.66
N LYS A 185 -33.48 11.62 -16.88
CA LYS A 185 -34.56 10.63 -16.69
C LYS A 185 -35.66 11.10 -15.73
N LYS A 186 -35.40 12.09 -14.86
CA LYS A 186 -36.38 12.66 -13.91
C LYS A 186 -37.18 13.85 -14.47
N SER A 187 -36.91 14.27 -15.72
CA SER A 187 -37.57 15.42 -16.36
C SER A 187 -38.67 15.02 -17.37
N LYS A 188 -39.28 13.85 -17.21
CA LYS A 188 -40.44 13.39 -17.98
C LYS A 188 -41.52 12.88 -17.05
#